data_AF-A0A7V9HP32-F1
#
_entry.id   AF-A0A7V9HP32-F1
#
_cell.length_a   1.000
_cell.length_b   1.000
_cell.length_c   1.000
_cell.angle_alpha   90.00
_cell.angle_beta   90.00
_cell.angle_gamma   90.00
#
_symmetry.space_group_name_H-M   'P 1'
#
loop_
_entity.id
_entity.type
_entity.pdbx_description
1 polymer ?
#
loop_
_entity_poly.entity_id
_entity_poly.type
_entity_poly.pdbx_seq_one_letter_code
_entity_poly.pdbx_strand_id
1 'polypeptide(L)'
;MQREIKLEKPPAAPGANSNGAAPAADGVGTQSSARDGSRPVDSWLATLREFPDLALIAGLLLLTATLSRTFSTGIQIGPFYVTELVMALAGTVAILRLGADRSWRMLRRLPLPALAIFWAVGLIATLRGLREFGFSLVSEDIGLFDYSLLLPLLALVVLDRRRQETLFAVLIACGFAGMAAFTVVYTVDQISG
;
A
#
# COMPACT_ATOMS: atom_id res chain seq x y z
N MET A 1 -6.23 -23.51 44.86
CA MET A 1 -6.69 -24.57 43.93
C MET A 1 -5.70 -24.67 42.78
N GLN A 2 -4.70 -25.54 42.92
CA GLN A 2 -3.70 -25.80 41.89
C GLN A 2 -4.24 -26.88 40.94
N ARG A 3 -4.31 -26.58 39.64
CA ARG A 3 -4.64 -27.57 38.61
C ARG A 3 -3.37 -28.30 38.22
N GLU A 4 -3.28 -29.58 38.56
CA GLU A 4 -2.27 -30.49 38.04
C GLU A 4 -2.49 -30.67 36.53
N ILE A 5 -1.53 -30.20 35.73
CA ILE A 5 -1.49 -30.45 34.29
C ILE A 5 -0.83 -31.81 34.10
N LYS A 6 -1.66 -32.83 33.88
CA LYS A 6 -1.23 -34.19 33.57
C LYS A 6 -0.58 -34.18 32.18
N LEU A 7 0.75 -34.27 32.12
CA LEU A 7 1.51 -34.37 30.88
C LEU A 7 1.15 -35.69 30.18
N GLU A 8 0.33 -35.60 29.13
CA GLU A 8 0.02 -36.73 28.27
C GLU A 8 1.22 -37.00 27.35
N LYS A 9 1.77 -38.22 27.47
CA LYS A 9 2.93 -38.68 26.70
C LYS A 9 2.55 -38.74 25.21
N PRO A 10 3.28 -38.05 24.31
CA PRO A 10 2.96 -38.06 22.89
C PRO A 10 3.12 -39.47 22.29
N PRO A 11 2.24 -39.86 21.34
CA PRO A 11 2.29 -41.14 20.67
C PRO A 11 3.59 -41.28 19.86
N ALA A 12 4.18 -42.48 19.92
CA ALA A 12 5.41 -42.81 19.23
C ALA A 12 5.27 -42.64 17.72
N ALA A 13 6.24 -41.94 17.11
CA ALA A 13 6.28 -41.69 15.68
C ALA A 13 6.40 -43.02 14.90
N PRO A 14 5.60 -43.21 13.83
CA PRO A 14 5.68 -44.40 12.99
C PRO A 14 6.99 -44.43 12.19
N GLY A 15 7.69 -45.56 12.36
CA GLY A 15 8.72 -46.18 11.52
C GLY A 15 9.37 -45.35 10.41
N ALA A 16 10.65 -45.03 10.63
CA ALA A 16 11.59 -44.69 9.57
C ALA A 16 11.72 -45.87 8.60
N ASN A 17 11.19 -45.72 7.39
CA ASN A 17 11.40 -46.66 6.30
C ASN A 17 12.73 -46.30 5.60
N SER A 18 13.80 -46.97 6.03
CA SER A 18 15.12 -46.92 5.41
C SER A 18 15.17 -47.86 4.20
N ASN A 19 14.69 -47.40 3.04
CA ASN A 19 15.00 -48.06 1.77
C ASN A 19 15.84 -47.12 0.91
N GLY A 20 17.10 -47.51 0.76
CA GLY A 20 18.11 -46.78 0.02
C GLY A 20 17.91 -46.84 -1.49
N ALA A 21 18.33 -45.76 -2.12
CA ALA A 21 18.94 -45.73 -3.44
C ALA A 21 19.67 -44.39 -3.50
N ALA A 22 20.99 -44.41 -3.29
CA ALA A 22 21.84 -43.26 -3.49
C ALA A 22 21.98 -43.01 -5.00
N PRO A 23 21.52 -41.88 -5.55
CA PRO A 23 21.93 -41.46 -6.87
C PRO A 23 23.27 -40.72 -6.76
N ALA A 24 24.14 -41.05 -7.72
CA ALA A 24 25.47 -40.51 -7.89
C ALA A 24 25.53 -38.98 -7.71
N ALA A 25 26.50 -38.57 -6.90
CA ALA A 25 26.98 -37.21 -6.84
C ALA A 25 27.70 -36.89 -8.15
N ASP A 26 27.00 -36.28 -9.10
CA ASP A 26 27.61 -35.65 -10.26
C ASP A 26 26.97 -34.30 -10.53
N GLY A 27 27.80 -33.26 -10.47
CA GLY A 27 27.49 -31.95 -11.01
C GLY A 27 26.53 -31.11 -10.18
N VAL A 28 26.88 -30.83 -8.92
CA VAL A 28 26.51 -29.52 -8.34
C VAL A 28 27.33 -28.47 -9.09
N GLY A 29 26.94 -28.23 -10.34
CA GLY A 29 27.20 -26.99 -11.02
C GLY A 29 26.65 -25.93 -10.09
N THR A 30 27.57 -25.24 -9.43
CA THR A 30 27.39 -23.84 -9.06
C THR A 30 26.88 -23.16 -10.31
N GLN A 31 25.55 -23.19 -10.50
CA GLN A 31 24.83 -22.12 -11.16
C GLN A 31 25.09 -20.92 -10.26
N SER A 32 26.29 -20.37 -10.44
CA SER A 32 26.56 -18.96 -10.53
C SER A 32 25.48 -18.44 -11.46
N SER A 33 24.30 -18.25 -10.86
CA SER A 33 23.30 -17.30 -11.21
C SER A 33 24.12 -16.02 -11.30
N ALA A 34 24.71 -15.82 -12.49
CA ALA A 34 25.29 -14.59 -12.92
C ALA A 34 24.16 -13.63 -12.63
N ARG A 35 24.29 -12.94 -11.48
CA ARG A 35 23.34 -11.93 -11.02
C ARG A 35 23.20 -11.05 -12.22
N ASP A 36 22.09 -11.23 -12.92
CA ASP A 36 21.75 -10.47 -14.08
C ASP A 36 21.68 -9.04 -13.57
N GLY A 37 22.77 -8.32 -13.79
CA GLY A 37 22.97 -6.95 -13.37
C GLY A 37 22.03 -5.99 -14.10
N SER A 38 21.01 -6.52 -14.79
CA SER A 38 19.74 -5.85 -15.05
C SER A 38 19.47 -4.85 -13.93
N ARG A 39 19.54 -3.57 -14.29
CA ARG A 39 19.65 -2.50 -13.31
C ARG A 39 18.40 -2.58 -12.45
N PRO A 40 18.51 -2.34 -11.13
CA PRO A 40 17.36 -2.34 -10.23
C PRO A 40 16.25 -1.38 -10.70
N VAL A 41 16.57 -0.45 -11.60
CA VAL A 41 15.63 0.50 -12.21
C VAL A 41 14.69 -0.15 -13.23
N ASP A 42 15.18 -1.07 -14.06
CA ASP A 42 14.40 -1.65 -15.15
C ASP A 42 13.33 -2.62 -14.61
N SER A 43 13.60 -3.24 -13.47
CA SER A 43 12.72 -4.22 -12.83
C SER A 43 11.46 -3.58 -12.21
N TRP A 44 11.56 -2.39 -11.61
CA TRP A 44 10.39 -1.72 -11.05
C TRP A 44 9.51 -1.09 -12.13
N LEU A 45 10.08 -0.57 -13.22
CA LEU A 45 9.32 -0.09 -14.37
C LEU A 45 8.53 -1.22 -15.05
N ALA A 46 9.13 -2.39 -15.22
CA ALA A 46 8.43 -3.58 -15.71
C ALA A 46 7.26 -3.96 -14.79
N THR A 47 7.47 -3.88 -13.47
CA THR A 47 6.45 -4.18 -12.47
C THR A 47 5.28 -3.19 -12.50
N LEU A 48 5.53 -1.89 -12.73
CA LEU A 48 4.46 -0.90 -12.88
C LEU A 48 3.63 -1.14 -14.15
N ARG A 49 4.27 -1.53 -15.26
CA ARG A 49 3.55 -1.89 -16.50
C ARG A 49 2.67 -3.14 -16.33
N GLU A 50 3.13 -4.08 -15.52
CA GLU A 50 2.42 -5.32 -15.21
C GLU A 50 1.20 -5.09 -14.29
N PHE A 51 1.27 -4.11 -13.40
CA PHE A 51 0.25 -3.86 -12.38
C PHE A 51 -0.33 -2.43 -12.48
N PRO A 52 -1.46 -2.23 -13.20
CA PRO A 52 -1.99 -0.90 -13.49
C PRO A 52 -2.49 -0.14 -12.25
N ASP A 53 -3.00 -0.83 -11.24
CA ASP A 53 -3.38 -0.26 -9.93
C ASP A 53 -2.16 0.33 -9.20
N LEU A 54 -1.03 -0.37 -9.24
CA LEU A 54 0.23 0.11 -8.65
C LEU A 54 0.77 1.31 -9.43
N ALA A 55 0.65 1.30 -10.76
CA ALA A 55 1.01 2.44 -11.61
C ALA A 55 0.16 3.68 -11.31
N LEU A 56 -1.16 3.52 -11.10
CA LEU A 56 -2.04 4.62 -10.71
C LEU A 56 -1.63 5.24 -9.38
N ILE A 57 -1.35 4.41 -8.36
CA ILE A 57 -0.89 4.88 -7.05
C ILE A 57 0.48 5.54 -7.16
N ALA A 58 1.40 4.95 -7.92
CA ALA A 58 2.72 5.54 -8.14
C ALA A 58 2.63 6.91 -8.83
N GLY A 59 1.79 7.03 -9.86
CA GLY A 59 1.52 8.30 -10.52
C GLY A 59 0.92 9.32 -9.56
N LEU A 60 -0.06 8.92 -8.74
CA LEU A 60 -0.67 9.79 -7.73
C LEU A 60 0.36 10.29 -6.72
N LEU A 61 1.21 9.41 -6.20
CA LEU A 61 2.26 9.75 -5.24
C LEU A 61 3.29 10.71 -5.85
N LEU A 62 3.70 10.47 -7.09
CA LEU A 62 4.66 11.33 -7.78
C LEU A 62 4.08 12.73 -8.04
N LEU A 63 2.84 12.81 -8.50
CA LEU A 63 2.13 14.08 -8.69
C LEU A 63 1.97 14.82 -7.36
N THR A 64 1.55 14.11 -6.31
CA THR A 64 1.40 14.68 -4.97
C THR A 64 2.74 15.19 -4.43
N ALA A 65 3.83 14.46 -4.64
CA ALA A 65 5.16 14.87 -4.19
C ALA A 65 5.70 16.09 -4.95
N THR A 66 5.48 16.15 -6.27
CA THR A 66 6.03 17.21 -7.12
C THR A 66 5.21 18.50 -7.09
N LEU A 67 3.89 18.39 -6.98
CA LEU A 67 2.97 19.53 -7.01
C LEU A 67 2.45 19.91 -5.62
N SER A 68 2.54 19.02 -4.63
CA SER A 68 2.15 19.30 -3.24
C SER A 68 0.76 19.96 -3.13
N ARG A 69 0.69 21.13 -2.48
CA ARG A 69 -0.55 21.85 -2.18
C ARG A 69 -1.33 22.25 -3.43
N THR A 70 -0.68 22.65 -4.52
CA THR A 70 -1.39 23.07 -5.74
C THR A 70 -2.10 21.91 -6.44
N PHE A 71 -1.62 20.69 -6.29
CA PHE A 71 -2.35 19.51 -6.79
C PHE A 71 -3.55 19.15 -5.92
N SER A 72 -3.41 19.29 -4.60
CA SER A 72 -4.51 19.02 -3.66
C SER A 72 -5.63 20.07 -3.75
N THR A 73 -5.30 21.35 -3.88
CA THR A 73 -6.31 22.43 -3.86
C THR A 73 -6.64 23.01 -5.22
N GLY A 74 -5.76 22.87 -6.22
CA GLY A 74 -5.88 23.57 -7.50
C GLY A 74 -6.71 22.83 -8.55
N ILE A 75 -6.96 21.54 -8.37
CA ILE A 75 -7.75 20.73 -9.32
C ILE A 75 -8.87 20.05 -8.55
N GLN A 76 -10.04 20.69 -8.52
CA GLN A 76 -11.27 20.11 -7.97
C GLN A 76 -12.28 19.96 -9.09
N ILE A 77 -12.96 18.81 -9.14
CA ILE A 77 -14.06 18.57 -10.08
C ILE A 77 -15.35 18.58 -9.25
N GLY A 78 -15.91 19.77 -9.05
CA GLY A 78 -17.03 19.97 -8.13
C GLY A 78 -16.58 19.71 -6.68
N PRO A 79 -17.28 18.85 -5.91
CA PRO A 79 -16.91 18.57 -4.51
C PRO A 79 -15.81 17.51 -4.35
N PHE A 80 -15.34 16.91 -5.45
CA PHE A 80 -14.40 15.79 -5.40
C PHE A 80 -12.97 16.22 -5.68
N TYR A 81 -12.04 15.69 -4.90
CA TYR A 81 -10.61 15.86 -5.12
C TYR A 81 -10.11 14.83 -6.15
N VAL A 82 -9.13 15.21 -6.97
CA VAL A 82 -8.52 14.28 -7.95
C VAL A 82 -7.91 13.06 -7.26
N THR A 83 -7.34 13.25 -6.07
CA THR A 83 -6.79 12.18 -5.24
C THR A 83 -7.84 11.12 -4.91
N GLU A 84 -9.05 11.52 -4.53
CA GLU A 84 -10.17 10.61 -4.25
C GLU A 84 -10.56 9.81 -5.49
N LEU A 85 -10.68 10.48 -6.64
CA LEU A 85 -11.01 9.83 -7.90
C LEU A 85 -9.97 8.78 -8.30
N VAL A 86 -8.67 9.10 -8.14
CA VAL A 86 -7.59 8.17 -8.45
C VAL A 86 -7.54 7.01 -7.45
N MET A 87 -7.76 7.27 -6.16
CA MET A 87 -7.85 6.22 -5.13
C MET A 87 -9.03 5.28 -5.38
N ALA A 88 -10.20 5.83 -5.70
CA ALA A 88 -11.40 5.07 -6.05
C ALA A 88 -11.14 4.20 -7.28
N LEU A 89 -10.55 4.78 -8.35
CA LEU A 89 -10.21 4.06 -9.56
C LEU A 89 -9.19 2.93 -9.29
N ALA A 90 -8.11 3.22 -8.55
CA ALA A 90 -7.11 2.21 -8.18
C ALA A 90 -7.74 1.08 -7.36
N GLY A 91 -8.65 1.40 -6.43
CA GLY A 91 -9.41 0.44 -5.66
C GLY A 91 -10.32 -0.43 -6.52
N THR A 92 -11.07 0.19 -7.44
CA THR A 92 -11.93 -0.54 -8.39
C THR A 92 -11.11 -1.47 -9.27
N VAL A 93 -10.00 -1.01 -9.85
CA VAL A 93 -9.10 -1.85 -10.67
C VAL A 93 -8.53 -3.00 -9.85
N ALA A 94 -8.11 -2.76 -8.60
CA ALA A 94 -7.60 -3.80 -7.73
C ALA A 94 -8.67 -4.86 -7.41
N ILE A 95 -9.89 -4.44 -7.08
CA ILE A 95 -11.03 -5.34 -6.80
C ILE A 95 -11.40 -6.16 -8.03
N LEU A 96 -11.50 -5.53 -9.21
CA LEU A 96 -11.83 -6.22 -10.46
C LEU A 96 -10.76 -7.27 -10.82
N ARG A 97 -9.47 -6.95 -10.63
CA ARG A 97 -8.38 -7.88 -10.92
C ARG A 97 -8.33 -9.06 -9.96
N LEU A 98 -8.64 -8.84 -8.68
CA LEU A 98 -8.57 -9.88 -7.64
C LEU A 98 -9.84 -10.71 -7.51
N GLY A 99 -10.97 -10.13 -7.92
CA GLY A 99 -12.31 -10.61 -7.61
C GLY A 99 -12.79 -10.17 -6.22
N ALA A 100 -14.11 -10.05 -6.07
CA ALA A 100 -14.75 -9.60 -4.84
C ALA A 100 -14.43 -10.51 -3.63
N ASP A 101 -14.49 -11.83 -3.82
CA ASP A 101 -14.28 -12.80 -2.73
C ASP A 101 -12.86 -12.78 -2.17
N ARG A 102 -11.85 -12.63 -3.04
CA ARG A 102 -10.45 -12.56 -2.61
C ARG A 102 -10.17 -11.21 -1.94
N SER A 103 -10.71 -10.12 -2.51
CA SER A 103 -10.62 -8.78 -1.92
C SER A 103 -11.22 -8.75 -0.51
N TRP A 104 -12.40 -9.35 -0.33
CA TRP A 104 -13.06 -9.45 0.97
C TRP A 104 -12.27 -10.27 1.99
N ARG A 105 -11.70 -11.41 1.58
CA ARG A 105 -10.84 -12.23 2.46
C ARG A 105 -9.59 -11.49 2.92
N MET A 106 -8.98 -10.68 2.05
CA MET A 106 -7.84 -9.86 2.41
C MET A 106 -8.25 -8.73 3.37
N LEU A 107 -9.35 -8.04 3.06
CA LEU A 107 -9.88 -6.95 3.87
C LEU A 107 -10.22 -7.42 5.29
N ARG A 108 -10.73 -8.65 5.45
CA ARG A 108 -10.99 -9.27 6.76
C ARG A 108 -9.76 -9.50 7.65
N ARG A 109 -8.54 -9.44 7.09
CA ARG A 109 -7.30 -9.54 7.88
C ARG A 109 -6.92 -8.23 8.54
N LEU A 110 -7.47 -7.11 8.06
CA LEU A 110 -7.29 -5.81 8.69
C LEU A 110 -8.14 -5.73 9.97
N PRO A 111 -7.77 -4.85 10.92
CA PRO A 111 -8.57 -4.60 12.11
C PRO A 111 -9.84 -3.80 11.75
N LEU A 112 -10.73 -4.41 10.97
CA LEU A 112 -12.00 -3.82 10.52
C LEU A 112 -12.86 -3.27 11.64
N PRO A 113 -12.93 -3.88 12.86
CA PRO A 113 -13.65 -3.27 13.95
C PRO A 113 -13.06 -1.91 14.38
N ALA A 114 -11.74 -1.80 14.43
CA ALA A 114 -11.07 -0.55 14.80
C ALA A 114 -11.28 0.53 13.72
N LEU A 115 -11.16 0.14 12.44
CA LEU A 115 -11.46 1.02 11.31
C LEU A 115 -12.93 1.46 11.30
N ALA A 116 -13.86 0.55 11.55
CA ALA A 116 -15.29 0.86 11.61
C ALA A 116 -15.63 1.81 12.77
N ILE A 117 -15.03 1.63 13.95
CA ILE A 117 -15.17 2.55 15.07
C ILE A 117 -14.59 3.92 14.70
N PHE A 118 -13.40 3.95 14.11
CA PHE A 118 -12.77 5.19 13.66
C PHE A 118 -13.65 5.94 12.64
N TRP A 119 -14.20 5.22 11.66
CA TRP A 119 -15.12 5.78 10.66
C TRP A 119 -16.43 6.27 11.28
N ALA A 120 -16.99 5.54 12.24
CA ALA A 120 -18.20 5.96 12.93
C ALA A 120 -17.97 7.24 13.73
N VAL A 121 -16.85 7.34 14.46
CA VAL A 121 -16.47 8.55 15.20
C VAL A 121 -16.24 9.72 14.25
N GLY A 122 -15.50 9.49 13.15
CA GLY A 122 -15.28 10.49 12.10
C GLY A 122 -16.60 11.01 11.52
N LEU A 123 -17.50 10.10 11.11
CA LEU A 123 -18.81 10.46 10.57
C LEU A 123 -19.66 11.27 11.56
N ILE A 124 -19.67 10.88 12.85
CA ILE A 124 -20.38 11.63 13.90
C ILE A 124 -19.79 13.04 14.05
N ALA A 125 -18.46 13.16 14.06
CA ALA A 125 -17.78 14.44 14.12
C ALA A 125 -18.10 15.31 12.90
N THR A 126 -18.05 14.75 11.69
CA THR A 126 -18.41 15.43 10.43
C THR A 126 -19.87 15.91 10.46
N LEU A 127 -20.82 15.07 10.86
CA LEU A 127 -22.24 15.43 10.94
C LEU A 127 -22.49 16.54 11.96
N ARG A 128 -21.80 16.47 13.11
CA ARG A 128 -21.90 17.49 14.15
C ARG A 128 -21.28 18.81 13.69
N GLY A 129 -20.08 18.76 13.11
CA GLY A 129 -19.40 19.90 12.53
C GLY A 129 -20.23 20.56 11.43
N LEU A 130 -20.90 19.76 10.60
CA LEU A 130 -21.77 20.25 9.53
C LEU A 130 -22.98 21.01 10.08
N ARG A 131 -23.55 20.53 11.18
CA ARG A 131 -24.69 21.17 11.84
C ARG A 131 -24.30 22.45 12.58
N GLU A 132 -23.13 22.49 13.19
CA GLU A 132 -22.68 23.59 14.06
C GLU A 132 -21.91 24.69 13.29
N PHE A 133 -21.09 24.33 12.30
CA PHE A 133 -20.12 25.23 11.67
C PHE A 133 -20.26 25.34 10.13
N GLY A 134 -21.18 24.57 9.53
CA GLY A 134 -21.40 24.54 8.08
C GLY A 134 -20.26 23.86 7.30
N PHE A 135 -20.37 23.85 5.96
CA PHE A 135 -19.46 23.09 5.09
C PHE A 135 -18.00 23.58 5.07
N SER A 136 -17.74 24.84 5.42
CA SER A 136 -16.39 25.42 5.28
C SER A 136 -15.36 24.82 6.24
N LEU A 137 -15.74 24.54 7.49
CA LEU A 137 -14.82 23.98 8.50
C LEU A 137 -14.78 22.44 8.47
N VAL A 138 -15.79 21.79 7.92
CA VAL A 138 -15.87 20.32 7.86
C VAL A 138 -14.93 19.72 6.81
N SER A 139 -14.52 20.51 5.82
CA SER A 139 -13.62 20.05 4.75
C SER A 139 -12.25 19.58 5.26
N GLU A 140 -11.78 20.13 6.39
CA GLU A 140 -10.47 19.79 6.96
C GLU A 140 -10.50 18.44 7.70
N ASP A 141 -11.62 18.12 8.37
CA ASP A 141 -11.82 16.85 9.08
C ASP A 141 -12.04 15.66 8.14
N ILE A 142 -12.57 15.91 6.93
CA ILE A 142 -12.76 14.88 5.89
C ILE A 142 -11.44 14.25 5.47
N GLY A 143 -10.35 15.03 5.45
CA GLY A 143 -9.05 14.50 5.05
C GLY A 143 -8.58 13.33 5.92
N LEU A 144 -8.85 13.36 7.24
CA LEU A 144 -8.46 12.28 8.15
C LEU A 144 -9.19 10.96 7.84
N PHE A 145 -10.44 11.07 7.42
CA PHE A 145 -11.24 9.94 6.97
C PHE A 145 -10.67 9.36 5.67
N ASP A 146 -10.33 10.21 4.70
CA ASP A 146 -9.76 9.77 3.42
C ASP A 146 -8.42 9.06 3.58
N TYR A 147 -7.56 9.54 4.48
CA TYR A 147 -6.28 8.85 4.78
C TYR A 147 -6.49 7.46 5.36
N SER A 148 -7.58 7.22 6.09
CA SER A 148 -7.87 5.88 6.60
C SER A 148 -8.28 4.88 5.52
N LEU A 149 -8.79 5.35 4.36
CA LEU A 149 -9.09 4.53 3.18
C LEU A 149 -7.83 4.06 2.45
N LEU A 150 -6.68 4.72 2.67
CA LEU A 150 -5.41 4.25 2.11
C LEU A 150 -5.02 2.89 2.68
N LEU A 151 -5.32 2.57 3.94
CA LEU A 151 -4.97 1.28 4.55
C LEU A 151 -5.62 0.09 3.82
N PRO A 152 -6.96 0.03 3.63
CA PRO A 152 -7.58 -1.05 2.88
C PRO A 152 -7.17 -1.05 1.40
N LEU A 153 -6.98 0.13 0.78
CA LEU A 153 -6.49 0.21 -0.59
C LEU A 153 -5.08 -0.39 -0.72
N LEU A 154 -4.17 -0.05 0.18
CA LEU A 154 -2.81 -0.55 0.23
C LEU A 154 -2.79 -2.07 0.44
N ALA A 155 -3.65 -2.59 1.32
CA ALA A 155 -3.80 -4.02 1.54
C ALA A 155 -4.30 -4.79 0.31
N LEU A 156 -5.07 -4.14 -0.57
CA LEU A 156 -5.51 -4.74 -1.84
C LEU A 156 -4.44 -4.67 -2.93
N VAL A 157 -3.61 -3.63 -2.93
CA VAL A 157 -2.62 -3.39 -3.98
C VAL A 157 -1.31 -4.16 -3.70
N VAL A 158 -0.87 -4.12 -2.44
CA VAL A 158 0.42 -4.68 -1.97
C VAL A 158 0.22 -6.09 -1.44
N LEU A 159 -0.02 -7.03 -2.36
CA LEU A 159 -0.26 -8.43 -2.02
C LEU A 159 1.01 -9.27 -1.91
N ASP A 160 2.02 -8.89 -2.68
CA ASP A 160 3.24 -9.66 -2.86
C ASP A 160 4.46 -8.81 -2.55
N ARG A 161 5.54 -9.47 -2.11
CA ARG A 161 6.82 -8.84 -1.79
C ARG A 161 7.35 -7.96 -2.94
N ARG A 162 7.24 -8.42 -4.19
CA ARG A 162 7.68 -7.66 -5.37
C ARG A 162 6.94 -6.33 -5.53
N ARG A 163 5.63 -6.29 -5.23
CA ARG A 163 4.84 -5.06 -5.27
C ARG A 163 5.18 -4.13 -4.11
N GLN A 164 5.42 -4.70 -2.93
CA GLN A 164 5.86 -3.93 -1.77
C GLN A 164 7.22 -3.26 -2.02
N GLU A 165 8.19 -4.00 -2.55
CA GLU A 165 9.52 -3.48 -2.91
C GLU A 165 9.40 -2.39 -3.98
N THR A 166 8.55 -2.59 -5.00
CA THR A 166 8.28 -1.59 -6.04
C THR A 166 7.65 -0.33 -5.46
N LEU A 167 6.62 -0.46 -4.62
CA LEU A 167 5.97 0.68 -3.98
C LEU A 167 6.93 1.45 -3.08
N PHE A 168 7.78 0.75 -2.33
CA PHE A 168 8.79 1.36 -1.49
C PHE A 168 9.83 2.13 -2.32
N ALA A 169 10.29 1.56 -3.44
CA ALA A 169 11.17 2.26 -4.38
C ALA A 169 10.50 3.52 -4.96
N VAL A 170 9.21 3.43 -5.33
CA VAL A 170 8.41 4.57 -5.77
C VAL A 170 8.32 5.65 -4.68
N LEU A 171 8.07 5.27 -3.43
CA LEU A 171 8.00 6.21 -2.30
C LEU A 171 9.34 6.95 -2.10
N ILE A 172 10.46 6.23 -2.17
CA ILE A 172 11.80 6.85 -2.12
C ILE A 172 11.99 7.83 -3.27
N ALA A 173 11.66 7.42 -4.50
CA ALA A 173 11.76 8.28 -5.68
C ALA A 173 10.88 9.53 -5.55
N CYS A 174 9.66 9.39 -5.03
CA CYS A 174 8.76 10.51 -4.74
C CYS A 174 9.36 11.46 -3.70
N GLY A 175 9.99 10.94 -2.65
CA GLY A 175 10.68 11.76 -1.65
C GLY A 175 11.78 12.63 -2.27
N PHE A 176 12.62 12.05 -3.14
CA PHE A 176 13.63 12.81 -3.87
C PHE A 176 13.02 13.83 -4.83
N ALA A 177 11.98 13.45 -5.58
CA ALA A 177 11.27 14.34 -6.49
C ALA A 177 10.65 15.54 -5.75
N GLY A 178 10.03 15.28 -4.59
CA GLY A 178 9.47 16.32 -3.73
C GLY A 178 10.53 17.26 -3.18
N MET A 179 11.68 16.73 -2.70
CA MET A 179 12.79 17.58 -2.25
C MET A 179 13.35 18.45 -3.39
N ALA A 180 13.49 17.89 -4.59
CA ALA A 180 13.94 18.64 -5.76
C ALA A 180 12.95 19.76 -6.13
N ALA A 181 11.66 19.44 -6.20
CA ALA A 181 10.60 20.41 -6.50
C ALA A 181 10.56 21.53 -5.46
N PHE A 182 10.60 21.19 -4.17
CA PHE A 182 10.67 22.16 -3.08
C PHE A 182 11.89 23.07 -3.20
N THR A 183 13.07 22.50 -3.46
CA THR A 183 14.32 23.27 -3.61
C THR A 183 14.20 24.29 -4.73
N VAL A 184 13.64 23.89 -5.88
CA VAL A 184 13.43 24.79 -7.03
C VAL A 184 12.48 25.93 -6.68
N VAL A 185 11.31 25.61 -6.11
CA VAL A 185 10.30 26.62 -5.74
C VAL A 185 10.88 27.61 -4.73
N TYR A 186 11.55 27.11 -3.69
CA TYR A 186 12.19 27.94 -2.68
C TYR A 186 13.27 28.86 -3.28
N THR A 187 14.10 28.33 -4.19
CA THR A 187 15.15 29.12 -4.83
C THR A 187 14.58 30.24 -5.70
N VAL A 188 13.50 29.96 -6.44
CA VAL A 188 12.82 30.97 -7.27
C VAL A 188 12.23 32.09 -6.41
N ASP A 189 11.62 31.74 -5.28
CA ASP A 189 11.05 32.70 -4.33
C ASP A 189 12.14 33.64 -3.76
N GLN A 190 13.30 33.09 -3.37
CA GLN A 190 14.44 33.86 -2.85
C GLN A 190 15.09 34.80 -3.87
N ILE A 191 15.02 34.49 -5.17
CA ILE A 191 15.58 35.37 -6.22
C ILE A 191 14.59 36.49 -6.60
N SER A 192 13.29 36.26 -6.40
CA SER A 192 12.22 37.17 -6.85
C SER A 192 11.79 38.18 -5.79
N GLY A 193 12.11 37.95 -4.51
CA GLY A 193 11.84 38.84 -3.37
C GLY A 193 13.03 39.74 -3.04
#